data_AF-A0AA88TEE4-F1
#
_entry.id   AF-A0AA88TEE4-F1
#
_cell.length_a   1.000
_cell.length_b   1.000
_cell.length_c   1.000
_cell.angle_alpha   90.00
_cell.angle_beta   90.00
_cell.angle_gamma   90.00
#
_symmetry.space_group_name_H-M   'P 1'
#
loop_
_entity.id
_entity.type
_entity.pdbx_description
1 polymer ?
#
loop_
_entity_poly.entity_id
_entity_poly.type
_entity_poly.pdbx_seq_one_letter_code
_entity_poly.pdbx_strand_id
1 'polypeptide(L)'
;MKALSVFLTLCTTLTLSQAGPLNSTVLKFGGLCEYKRLHCHSFYSTFCPECDASGNFLPQQCSWSWTDRRCWCVDVITGETIPNTDTPLGTPSSHCGWFNFGERCYSFINTPKKWLEAEIYCQFDGANLASVHSEEENRFIISLTRGDTHDFPQTWLGGFDVIHPGYWIWSDGTTFNYKNCHHEDDDDHSDQHHDHDDHHKDDDDQDHDSHHDDDEDHKDEKKNCLRINYDYDLKWFYTSCADSLPFVCSKKAEANI
;
A
#
# COMPACT_ATOMS: atom_id res chain seq x y z
N MET A 1 -26.21 -14.13 79.49
CA MET A 1 -27.41 -13.26 79.65
C MET A 1 -27.12 -11.97 78.89
N LYS A 2 -27.78 -11.55 77.81
CA LYS A 2 -28.91 -12.06 77.02
C LYS A 2 -28.59 -11.72 75.54
N ALA A 3 -28.68 -12.71 74.67
CA ALA A 3 -28.85 -12.51 73.24
C ALA A 3 -30.34 -12.33 72.94
N LEU A 4 -30.70 -11.57 71.89
CA LEU A 4 -31.71 -11.93 70.87
C LEU A 4 -32.12 -10.72 70.01
N SER A 5 -32.05 -10.93 68.69
CA SER A 5 -32.97 -10.46 67.63
C SER A 5 -32.96 -8.95 67.30
N VAL A 6 -32.82 -8.50 66.06
CA VAL A 6 -33.57 -8.92 64.86
C VAL A 6 -32.71 -8.69 63.60
N PHE A 7 -32.48 -9.75 62.83
CA PHE A 7 -32.15 -9.69 61.40
C PHE A 7 -33.41 -9.36 60.62
N LEU A 8 -33.40 -8.33 59.76
CA LEU A 8 -34.31 -8.22 58.61
C LEU A 8 -33.72 -7.24 57.58
N THR A 9 -33.23 -7.83 56.49
CA THR A 9 -33.31 -7.31 55.11
C THR A 9 -32.72 -5.92 54.81
N LEU A 10 -31.40 -5.87 54.62
CA LEU A 10 -30.77 -4.92 53.69
C LEU A 10 -30.58 -5.61 52.33
N CYS A 11 -31.69 -5.86 51.66
CA CYS A 11 -31.70 -6.17 50.23
C CYS A 11 -32.84 -5.38 49.60
N THR A 12 -32.59 -4.85 48.41
CA THR A 12 -33.50 -4.06 47.56
C THR A 12 -33.70 -2.59 47.97
N THR A 13 -32.87 -1.71 47.41
CA THR A 13 -33.31 -0.63 46.51
C THR A 13 -32.11 -0.14 45.71
N LEU A 14 -31.63 -1.00 44.81
CA LEU A 14 -31.08 -0.53 43.55
C LEU A 14 -32.28 -0.05 42.75
N THR A 15 -32.52 1.26 42.65
CA THR A 15 -33.26 1.81 41.52
C THR A 15 -32.93 3.27 41.29
N LEU A 16 -32.42 3.48 40.07
CA LEU A 16 -32.60 4.65 39.24
C LEU A 16 -31.84 5.91 39.68
N SER A 17 -30.52 5.87 39.48
CA SER A 17 -29.91 7.00 38.79
C SER A 17 -30.66 7.13 37.46
N GLN A 18 -31.58 8.09 37.35
CA GLN A 18 -32.06 8.51 36.05
C GLN A 18 -30.84 9.02 35.29
N ALA A 19 -30.26 8.15 34.47
CA ALA A 19 -29.62 8.60 33.27
C ALA A 19 -30.74 9.30 32.50
N GLY A 20 -30.78 10.63 32.60
CA GLY A 20 -31.43 11.40 31.56
C GLY A 20 -30.87 10.91 30.22
N PRO A 21 -31.67 10.87 29.15
CA PRO A 21 -31.10 10.53 27.86
C PRO A 21 -29.91 11.46 27.69
N LEU A 22 -28.70 10.89 27.59
CA LEU A 22 -27.64 11.59 26.89
C LEU A 22 -28.29 11.86 25.56
N ASN A 23 -28.70 13.11 25.37
CA ASN A 23 -29.17 13.62 24.12
C ASN A 23 -27.94 13.54 23.25
N SER A 24 -27.73 12.33 22.73
CA SER A 24 -26.67 12.00 21.84
C SER A 24 -27.14 12.54 20.51
N THR A 25 -27.17 13.86 20.40
CA THR A 25 -26.31 14.48 19.40
C THR A 25 -24.92 13.92 19.64
N VAL A 26 -24.72 12.67 19.19
CA VAL A 26 -23.49 12.26 18.54
C VAL A 26 -23.27 13.41 17.59
N LEU A 27 -22.43 14.37 18.00
CA LEU A 27 -21.73 15.19 17.05
C LEU A 27 -21.28 14.17 16.01
N LYS A 28 -21.78 14.29 14.78
CA LYS A 28 -21.05 13.79 13.63
C LYS A 28 -19.70 14.49 13.75
N PHE A 29 -18.79 13.91 14.50
CA PHE A 29 -17.42 14.35 14.58
C PHE A 29 -16.91 14.00 13.19
N GLY A 30 -17.03 14.96 12.27
CA GLY A 30 -16.16 14.99 11.11
C GLY A 30 -14.75 14.79 11.64
N GLY A 31 -13.95 13.99 10.94
CA GLY A 31 -12.65 13.51 11.39
C GLY A 31 -11.67 14.61 11.83
N LEU A 32 -10.41 14.22 12.02
CA LEU A 32 -9.36 15.10 12.54
C LEU A 32 -9.28 16.44 11.78
N CYS A 33 -9.50 16.43 10.46
CA CYS A 33 -9.52 17.65 9.66
C CYS A 33 -10.64 18.61 10.07
N GLU A 34 -11.88 18.12 10.17
CA GLU A 34 -13.04 18.96 10.50
C GLU A 34 -12.91 19.54 11.92
N TYR A 35 -12.36 18.76 12.85
CA TYR A 35 -12.00 19.26 14.18
C TYR A 35 -10.99 20.42 14.09
N LYS A 36 -9.88 20.26 13.36
CA LYS A 36 -8.88 21.33 13.18
C LYS A 36 -9.45 22.55 12.44
N ARG A 37 -10.33 22.33 11.45
CA ARG A 37 -10.99 23.38 10.67
C ARG A 37 -11.91 24.25 11.53
N LEU A 38 -12.74 23.63 12.38
CA LEU A 38 -13.65 24.33 13.29
C LEU A 38 -12.94 25.13 14.37
N HIS A 39 -11.74 24.70 14.78
CA HIS A 39 -10.91 25.40 15.77
C HIS A 39 -9.85 26.31 15.12
N CYS A 40 -9.88 26.47 13.80
CA CYS A 40 -9.04 27.42 13.11
C CYS A 40 -9.65 28.83 13.22
N HIS A 41 -8.95 29.72 13.94
CA HIS A 41 -9.41 31.10 14.08
C HIS A 41 -9.03 31.90 12.82
N SER A 42 -10.00 32.10 11.92
CA SER A 42 -9.86 32.84 10.66
C SER A 42 -9.54 34.35 10.81
N PHE A 43 -9.12 34.82 11.99
CA PHE A 43 -8.63 36.18 12.20
C PHE A 43 -7.14 36.25 12.55
N TYR A 44 -6.52 35.12 12.94
CA TYR A 44 -5.12 35.08 13.40
C TYR A 44 -4.26 34.07 12.64
N SER A 45 -4.86 33.05 12.03
CA SER A 45 -4.14 32.10 11.18
C SER A 45 -4.05 32.65 9.75
N THR A 46 -3.04 32.23 9.00
CA THR A 46 -2.95 32.39 7.53
C THR A 46 -3.35 31.11 6.80
N PHE A 47 -3.74 30.07 7.55
CA PHE A 47 -4.18 28.77 7.03
C PHE A 47 -5.30 28.14 7.89
N CYS A 48 -6.37 27.66 7.25
CA CYS A 48 -7.34 26.74 7.84
C CYS A 48 -7.46 25.52 6.94
N PRO A 49 -7.47 24.29 7.49
CA PRO A 49 -7.46 23.09 6.67
C PRO A 49 -8.77 22.92 5.90
N GLU A 50 -8.63 22.56 4.63
CA GLU A 50 -9.71 22.13 3.77
C GLU A 50 -9.91 20.62 3.92
N CYS A 51 -11.17 20.21 4.07
CA CYS A 51 -11.54 18.83 4.38
C CYS A 51 -12.46 18.26 3.30
N ASP A 52 -12.39 16.96 3.08
CA ASP A 52 -13.36 16.24 2.25
C ASP A 52 -14.69 15.98 3.00
N ALA A 53 -15.67 15.39 2.31
CA ALA A 53 -16.97 15.05 2.88
C ALA A 53 -16.92 13.97 3.98
N SER A 54 -15.81 13.21 4.05
CA SER A 54 -15.56 12.18 5.06
C SER A 54 -14.89 12.75 6.32
N GLY A 55 -14.40 13.99 6.26
CA GLY A 55 -13.68 14.66 7.36
C GLY A 55 -12.18 14.40 7.37
N ASN A 56 -11.60 13.93 6.27
CA ASN A 56 -10.16 13.83 6.04
C ASN A 56 -9.61 15.15 5.48
N PHE A 57 -8.30 15.35 5.53
CA PHE A 57 -7.64 16.50 4.90
C PHE A 57 -7.66 16.34 3.39
N LEU A 58 -7.96 17.42 2.66
CA LEU A 58 -7.67 17.45 1.22
C LEU A 58 -6.17 17.27 0.99
N PRO A 59 -5.73 16.48 -0.01
CA PRO A 59 -4.31 16.23 -0.25
C PRO A 59 -3.49 17.50 -0.47
N GLN A 60 -4.10 18.52 -1.08
CA GLN A 60 -3.54 19.85 -1.24
C GLN A 60 -4.20 20.80 -0.24
N GLN A 61 -3.37 21.56 0.45
CA GLN A 61 -3.77 22.62 1.37
C GLN A 61 -3.19 23.93 0.87
N CYS A 62 -3.93 25.02 0.98
CA CYS A 62 -3.48 26.32 0.53
C CYS A 62 -3.66 27.38 1.62
N SER A 63 -2.65 28.24 1.74
CA SER A 63 -2.73 29.47 2.51
C SER A 63 -3.78 30.39 1.90
N TRP A 64 -4.52 31.11 2.73
CA TRP A 64 -5.48 32.15 2.32
C TRP A 64 -4.85 33.54 2.37
N SER A 65 -3.52 33.60 2.51
CA SER A 65 -2.75 34.83 2.33
C SER A 65 -2.97 35.39 0.93
N TRP A 66 -3.30 36.68 0.87
CA TRP A 66 -3.54 37.40 -0.39
C TRP A 66 -2.23 37.83 -1.07
N THR A 67 -1.13 37.93 -0.32
CA THR A 67 0.17 38.42 -0.79
C THR A 67 1.23 37.34 -0.94
N ASP A 68 1.08 36.20 -0.25
CA ASP A 68 1.97 35.04 -0.32
C ASP A 68 1.12 33.77 -0.30
N ARG A 69 0.31 33.58 -1.34
CA ARG A 69 -0.53 32.38 -1.47
C ARG A 69 0.37 31.21 -1.87
N ARG A 70 0.46 30.25 -0.95
CA ARG A 70 1.26 29.04 -1.08
C ARG A 70 0.34 27.84 -0.94
N CYS A 71 0.64 26.78 -1.67
CA CYS A 71 -0.01 25.49 -1.49
C CYS A 71 1.03 24.42 -1.18
N TRP A 72 0.67 23.46 -0.34
CA TRP A 72 1.50 22.33 0.04
C TRP A 72 0.65 21.08 0.12
N CYS A 73 1.30 19.92 0.07
CA CYS A 73 0.61 18.66 0.26
C CYS A 73 0.66 18.23 1.72
N VAL A 74 -0.37 17.51 2.14
CA VAL A 74 -0.47 16.94 3.49
C VAL A 74 -0.82 15.46 3.42
N ASP A 75 -0.47 14.71 4.46
CA ASP A 75 -1.06 13.40 4.68
C ASP A 75 -2.58 13.56 4.91
N VAL A 76 -3.38 12.77 4.20
CA VAL A 76 -4.84 12.92 4.18
C VAL A 76 -5.49 12.55 5.51
N ILE A 77 -4.82 11.76 6.35
CA ILE A 77 -5.33 11.29 7.64
C ILE A 77 -4.83 12.18 8.79
N THR A 78 -3.53 12.46 8.85
CA THR A 78 -2.89 13.19 9.96
C THR A 78 -2.91 14.72 9.74
N GLY A 79 -2.93 15.14 8.47
CA GLY A 79 -2.80 16.55 8.07
C GLY A 79 -1.38 17.09 8.26
N GLU A 80 -0.39 16.23 8.44
CA GLU A 80 1.01 16.62 8.51
C GLU A 80 1.51 17.07 7.14
N THR A 81 2.28 18.16 7.13
CA THR A 81 2.82 18.72 5.90
C THR A 81 3.89 17.80 5.33
N ILE A 82 3.74 17.46 4.06
CA ILE A 82 4.74 16.68 3.33
C ILE A 82 5.93 17.61 3.00
N PRO A 83 7.17 17.28 3.42
CA PRO A 83 8.33 18.12 3.18
C PRO A 83 8.54 18.43 1.69
N ASN A 84 9.04 19.63 1.39
CA ASN A 84 9.37 20.09 0.03
C ASN A 84 8.19 20.19 -0.97
N THR A 85 6.94 20.26 -0.48
CA THR A 85 5.75 20.42 -1.35
C THR A 85 5.17 21.84 -1.37
N ASP A 86 5.67 22.73 -0.50
CA ASP A 86 5.27 24.13 -0.44
C ASP A 86 5.73 24.88 -1.70
N THR A 87 4.74 25.38 -2.43
CA THR A 87 4.93 26.05 -3.72
C THR A 87 4.11 27.34 -3.80
N PRO A 88 4.66 28.43 -4.38
CA PRO A 88 3.89 29.65 -4.65
C PRO A 88 2.90 29.44 -5.81
N LEU A 89 1.81 30.22 -5.82
CA LEU A 89 0.88 30.25 -6.95
C LEU A 89 1.58 30.47 -8.30
N GLY A 90 1.19 29.69 -9.31
CA GLY A 90 1.69 29.81 -10.68
C GLY A 90 2.90 28.93 -10.98
N THR A 91 3.44 28.22 -9.98
CA THR A 91 4.22 27.02 -10.26
C THR A 91 3.27 25.86 -10.56
N PRO A 92 3.58 25.00 -11.53
CA PRO A 92 2.82 23.78 -11.77
C PRO A 92 2.70 23.06 -10.44
N SER A 93 1.46 22.75 -10.08
CA SER A 93 1.10 22.12 -8.82
C SER A 93 2.11 21.02 -8.50
N SER A 94 2.61 20.95 -7.28
CA SER A 94 2.95 19.63 -6.75
C SER A 94 1.65 18.84 -6.91
N HIS A 95 1.64 17.88 -7.84
CA HIS A 95 0.47 17.04 -8.04
C HIS A 95 0.29 16.31 -6.72
N CYS A 96 -0.57 16.79 -5.82
CA CYS A 96 -0.58 16.23 -4.47
C CYS A 96 -0.96 14.74 -4.55
N GLY A 97 -0.14 13.91 -3.92
CA GLY A 97 -0.13 12.46 -4.11
C GLY A 97 0.95 11.96 -5.09
N TRP A 98 1.61 12.82 -5.87
CA TRP A 98 2.74 12.50 -6.76
C TRP A 98 4.03 13.22 -6.33
N PHE A 99 5.13 12.49 -6.32
CA PHE A 99 6.42 12.89 -5.78
C PHE A 99 7.49 12.73 -6.85
N ASN A 100 8.32 13.76 -7.05
CA ASN A 100 9.35 13.73 -8.09
C ASN A 100 10.61 13.01 -7.61
N PHE A 101 11.14 12.14 -8.47
CA PHE A 101 12.48 11.61 -8.36
C PHE A 101 13.08 11.47 -9.76
N GLY A 102 14.20 12.17 -10.00
CA GLY A 102 14.77 12.28 -11.34
C GLY A 102 13.79 12.91 -12.34
N GLU A 103 13.57 12.22 -13.47
CA GLU A 103 12.66 12.66 -14.54
C GLU A 103 11.25 12.03 -14.42
N ARG A 104 10.90 11.47 -13.26
CA ARG A 104 9.64 10.75 -13.05
C ARG A 104 8.90 11.26 -11.82
N CYS A 105 7.58 11.10 -11.83
CA CYS A 105 6.68 11.33 -10.72
C CYS A 105 6.16 9.98 -10.21
N TYR A 106 6.04 9.81 -8.88
CA TYR A 106 5.59 8.57 -8.24
C TYR A 106 4.45 8.83 -7.27
N SER A 107 3.47 7.94 -7.17
CA SER A 107 2.34 8.07 -6.25
C SER A 107 2.09 6.77 -5.51
N PHE A 108 2.03 6.81 -4.19
CA PHE A 108 1.67 5.66 -3.38
C PHE A 108 0.16 5.63 -3.10
N ILE A 109 -0.47 4.50 -3.43
CA ILE A 109 -1.89 4.25 -3.24
C ILE A 109 -2.06 3.18 -2.16
N ASN A 110 -2.53 3.60 -0.98
CA ASN A 110 -2.69 2.71 0.17
C ASN A 110 -3.99 1.87 0.14
N THR A 111 -4.76 1.91 -0.96
CA THR A 111 -5.96 1.08 -1.12
C THR A 111 -5.57 -0.21 -1.83
N PRO A 112 -5.59 -1.38 -1.16
CA PRO A 112 -5.09 -2.60 -1.77
C PRO A 112 -5.87 -3.04 -3.01
N LYS A 113 -5.16 -3.52 -4.02
CA LYS A 113 -5.71 -4.03 -5.28
C LYS A 113 -4.92 -5.23 -5.79
N LYS A 114 -5.56 -6.04 -6.62
CA LYS A 114 -4.84 -7.04 -7.43
C LYS A 114 -3.88 -6.35 -8.37
N TRP A 115 -2.79 -7.01 -8.76
CA TRP A 115 -1.75 -6.37 -9.56
C TRP A 115 -2.29 -5.77 -10.87
N LEU A 116 -3.13 -6.51 -11.61
CA LEU A 116 -3.74 -6.01 -12.85
C LEU A 116 -4.70 -4.84 -12.61
N GLU A 117 -5.46 -4.87 -11.52
CA GLU A 117 -6.37 -3.77 -11.15
C GLU A 117 -5.59 -2.52 -10.74
N ALA A 118 -4.44 -2.69 -10.09
CA ALA A 118 -3.52 -1.61 -9.73
C ALA A 118 -2.87 -0.98 -10.97
N GLU A 119 -2.43 -1.80 -11.94
CA GLU A 119 -1.91 -1.32 -13.22
C GLU A 119 -2.97 -0.50 -13.98
N ILE A 120 -4.19 -1.04 -14.11
CA ILE A 120 -5.31 -0.33 -14.73
C ILE A 120 -5.58 1.01 -14.01
N TYR A 121 -5.52 1.03 -12.67
CA TYR A 121 -5.68 2.25 -11.88
C TYR A 121 -4.62 3.30 -12.26
N CYS A 122 -3.34 2.93 -12.32
CA CYS A 122 -2.28 3.86 -12.71
C CYS A 122 -2.47 4.38 -14.14
N GLN A 123 -2.92 3.52 -15.07
CA GLN A 123 -3.16 3.88 -16.46
C GLN A 123 -4.26 4.93 -16.65
N PHE A 124 -5.27 4.97 -15.77
CA PHE A 124 -6.29 6.02 -15.80
C PHE A 124 -5.72 7.43 -15.63
N ASP A 125 -4.61 7.59 -14.92
CA ASP A 125 -3.89 8.86 -14.70
C ASP A 125 -2.68 9.04 -15.63
N GLY A 126 -2.62 8.28 -16.72
CA GLY A 126 -1.52 8.30 -17.70
C GLY A 126 -0.19 7.80 -17.13
N ALA A 127 -0.25 6.88 -16.17
CA ALA A 127 0.89 6.28 -15.51
C ALA A 127 0.88 4.75 -15.65
N ASN A 128 1.89 4.10 -15.08
CA ASN A 128 1.96 2.65 -14.93
C ASN A 128 2.31 2.31 -13.48
N LEU A 129 2.23 1.04 -13.08
CA LEU A 129 2.91 0.62 -11.87
C LEU A 129 4.41 0.92 -11.98
N ALA A 130 5.01 1.32 -10.86
CA ALA A 130 6.36 1.85 -10.88
C ALA A 130 7.40 0.80 -11.30
N SER A 131 8.20 1.16 -12.31
CA SER A 131 9.49 0.53 -12.58
C SER A 131 10.56 1.08 -11.65
N VAL A 132 11.69 0.37 -11.54
CA VAL A 132 12.84 0.80 -10.74
C VAL A 132 14.14 0.49 -11.49
N HIS A 133 15.02 1.48 -11.57
CA HIS A 133 16.22 1.49 -12.41
C HIS A 133 17.51 1.85 -11.65
N SER A 134 17.43 2.19 -10.37
CA SER A 134 18.60 2.40 -9.52
C SER A 134 18.31 2.12 -8.04
N GLU A 135 19.38 1.99 -7.26
CA GLU A 135 19.28 1.86 -5.80
C GLU A 135 18.69 3.11 -5.15
N GLU A 136 19.06 4.30 -5.65
CA GLU A 136 18.51 5.57 -5.18
C GLU A 136 17.01 5.67 -5.43
N GLU A 137 16.56 5.23 -6.61
CA GLU A 137 15.14 5.19 -6.96
C GLU A 137 14.38 4.20 -6.09
N ASN A 138 14.95 3.01 -5.87
CA ASN A 138 14.39 2.02 -4.96
C ASN A 138 14.21 2.63 -3.57
N ARG A 139 15.28 3.18 -2.98
CA ARG A 139 15.26 3.85 -1.66
C ARG A 139 14.24 4.98 -1.58
N PHE A 140 14.09 5.75 -2.64
CA PHE A 140 13.07 6.80 -2.72
C PHE A 140 11.65 6.19 -2.63
N ILE A 141 11.35 5.16 -3.43
CA ILE A 141 10.06 4.47 -3.37
C ILE A 141 9.81 3.87 -1.99
N ILE A 142 10.83 3.28 -1.35
CA ILE A 142 10.76 2.77 0.03
C ILE A 142 10.30 3.87 0.99
N SER A 143 10.96 5.03 0.91
CA SER A 143 10.63 6.17 1.78
C SER A 143 9.22 6.71 1.53
N LEU A 144 8.75 6.64 0.28
CA LEU A 144 7.42 7.08 -0.11
C LEU A 144 6.32 6.19 0.49
N THR A 145 6.51 4.87 0.52
CA THR A 145 5.50 3.92 1.01
C THR A 145 5.42 3.82 2.54
N ARG A 146 6.46 4.25 3.26
CA ARG A 146 6.54 4.16 4.72
C ARG A 146 5.50 5.05 5.43
N GLY A 147 5.18 6.22 4.87
CA GLY A 147 4.25 7.18 5.46
C GLY A 147 4.47 7.43 6.97
N ASP A 148 3.37 7.67 7.71
CA ASP A 148 3.37 7.95 9.15
C ASP A 148 3.22 6.67 10.02
N THR A 149 2.87 5.53 9.42
CA THR A 149 2.57 4.28 10.15
C THR A 149 3.79 3.67 10.83
N HIS A 150 5.01 4.11 10.46
CA HIS A 150 6.30 3.49 10.84
C HIS A 150 6.46 2.02 10.43
N ASP A 151 5.37 1.35 10.05
CA ASP A 151 5.33 0.07 9.37
C ASP A 151 5.63 0.24 7.88
N PHE A 152 6.15 -0.82 7.29
CA PHE A 152 6.43 -0.86 5.87
C PHE A 152 5.47 -1.82 5.15
N PRO A 153 4.42 -1.31 4.50
CA PRO A 153 3.43 -2.17 3.86
C PRO A 153 4.03 -2.85 2.63
N GLN A 154 3.75 -4.15 2.47
CA GLN A 154 4.04 -4.84 1.22
C GLN A 154 3.34 -4.12 0.06
N THR A 155 4.10 -3.72 -0.95
CA THR A 155 3.61 -2.78 -1.97
C THR A 155 3.98 -3.26 -3.37
N TRP A 156 3.01 -3.25 -4.29
CA TRP A 156 3.25 -3.63 -5.69
C TRP A 156 4.16 -2.65 -6.43
N LEU A 157 5.00 -3.24 -7.29
CA LEU A 157 5.73 -2.59 -8.37
C LEU A 157 5.23 -3.10 -9.73
N GLY A 158 5.69 -2.50 -10.81
CA GLY A 158 5.27 -2.87 -12.17
C GLY A 158 5.92 -4.12 -12.73
N GLY A 159 6.67 -4.88 -11.92
CA GLY A 159 7.42 -6.03 -12.38
C GLY A 159 6.56 -7.28 -12.38
N PHE A 160 6.59 -8.06 -13.46
CA PHE A 160 5.90 -9.35 -13.54
C PHE A 160 6.71 -10.34 -14.37
N ASP A 161 6.51 -11.64 -14.15
CA ASP A 161 7.15 -12.70 -14.93
C ASP A 161 6.39 -13.02 -16.22
N VAL A 162 7.13 -13.37 -17.28
CA VAL A 162 6.57 -13.68 -18.60
C VAL A 162 6.71 -15.17 -18.89
N ILE A 163 5.64 -15.95 -18.68
CA ILE A 163 5.43 -17.39 -19.04
C ILE A 163 6.51 -18.39 -18.51
N HIS A 164 7.77 -17.97 -18.37
CA HIS A 164 8.91 -18.69 -17.87
C HIS A 164 9.42 -17.98 -16.59
N PRO A 165 9.46 -18.70 -15.46
CA PRO A 165 10.08 -18.21 -14.24
C PRO A 165 11.51 -17.70 -14.49
N GLY A 166 11.84 -16.55 -13.91
CA GLY A 166 13.18 -15.93 -14.02
C GLY A 166 13.31 -14.81 -15.06
N TYR A 167 12.34 -14.65 -15.97
CA TYR A 167 12.31 -13.54 -16.93
C TYR A 167 11.30 -12.47 -16.50
N TRP A 168 11.82 -11.35 -15.98
CA TRP A 168 11.04 -10.24 -15.46
C TRP A 168 11.01 -9.07 -16.44
N ILE A 169 9.83 -8.43 -16.56
CA ILE A 169 9.63 -7.21 -17.33
C ILE A 169 8.84 -6.18 -16.53
N TRP A 170 9.07 -4.90 -16.84
CA TRP A 170 8.28 -3.79 -16.31
C TRP A 170 7.04 -3.53 -17.18
N SER A 171 5.88 -3.29 -16.55
CA SER A 171 4.61 -2.99 -17.23
C SER A 171 4.66 -1.69 -18.04
N ASP A 172 5.52 -0.75 -17.68
CA ASP A 172 5.72 0.51 -18.40
C ASP A 172 6.62 0.37 -19.65
N GLY A 173 7.11 -0.85 -19.92
CA GLY A 173 7.95 -1.17 -21.09
C GLY A 173 9.40 -0.71 -20.98
N THR A 174 9.82 -0.15 -19.84
CA THR A 174 11.22 0.20 -19.61
C THR A 174 12.11 -1.03 -19.44
N THR A 175 13.41 -0.85 -19.65
CA THR A 175 14.37 -1.96 -19.55
C THR A 175 14.50 -2.46 -18.12
N PHE A 176 14.50 -3.79 -17.92
CA PHE A 176 14.76 -4.43 -16.62
C PHE A 176 16.27 -4.49 -16.33
N ASN A 177 16.89 -3.33 -16.11
CA ASN A 177 18.35 -3.14 -16.00
C ASN A 177 18.88 -3.09 -14.56
N TYR A 178 18.00 -2.97 -13.57
CA TYR A 178 18.35 -2.96 -12.15
C TYR A 178 17.60 -4.11 -11.46
N LYS A 179 18.34 -4.90 -10.67
CA LYS A 179 17.80 -6.06 -9.95
C LYS A 179 18.11 -5.90 -8.47
N ASN A 180 17.07 -5.80 -7.65
CA ASN A 180 17.16 -5.79 -6.19
C ASN A 180 16.41 -6.97 -5.57
N CYS A 181 16.42 -8.13 -6.25
CA CYS A 181 15.70 -9.32 -5.80
C CYS A 181 16.43 -10.02 -4.64
N HIS A 182 15.68 -10.62 -3.73
CA HIS A 182 16.23 -11.62 -2.80
C HIS A 182 16.53 -12.91 -3.58
N HIS A 183 17.81 -13.22 -3.80
CA HIS A 183 18.21 -14.54 -4.30
C HIS A 183 18.27 -15.49 -3.10
N GLU A 184 17.41 -16.52 -3.08
CA GLU A 184 17.55 -17.65 -2.16
C GLU A 184 18.56 -18.69 -2.67
N ASP A 185 19.11 -18.52 -3.89
CA ASP A 185 19.85 -19.56 -4.62
C ASP A 185 21.36 -19.28 -4.84
N ASP A 186 22.00 -18.41 -4.03
CA ASP A 186 23.46 -18.22 -4.13
C ASP A 186 24.27 -19.30 -3.34
N ASP A 187 23.61 -20.35 -2.84
CA ASP A 187 24.26 -21.55 -2.29
C ASP A 187 24.50 -22.59 -3.41
N ASP A 188 25.65 -22.44 -4.05
CA ASP A 188 26.51 -23.49 -4.63
C ASP A 188 25.93 -24.91 -4.77
N HIS A 189 25.51 -25.27 -5.98
CA HIS A 189 25.72 -26.64 -6.46
C HIS A 189 26.19 -26.62 -7.91
N SER A 190 27.52 -26.60 -8.04
CA SER A 190 28.26 -27.01 -9.23
C SER A 190 27.67 -28.26 -9.90
N ASP A 191 27.51 -28.15 -11.21
CA ASP A 191 27.23 -29.22 -12.17
C ASP A 191 27.93 -30.54 -11.84
N GLN A 192 27.16 -31.63 -11.68
CA GLN A 192 27.60 -32.95 -12.11
C GLN A 192 26.42 -33.69 -12.76
N HIS A 193 26.35 -33.57 -14.09
CA HIS A 193 25.77 -34.60 -14.94
C HIS A 193 26.48 -35.92 -14.65
N HIS A 194 25.80 -36.85 -14.00
CA HIS A 194 26.12 -38.27 -14.08
C HIS A 194 24.97 -38.95 -14.81
N ASP A 195 25.20 -39.19 -16.10
CA ASP A 195 24.43 -40.15 -16.88
C ASP A 195 24.54 -41.52 -16.21
N HIS A 196 23.39 -42.12 -15.89
CA HIS A 196 23.30 -43.53 -15.54
C HIS A 196 22.44 -44.25 -16.58
N ASP A 197 23.09 -44.75 -17.62
CA ASP A 197 22.67 -45.94 -18.34
C ASP A 197 23.08 -47.18 -17.49
N ASP A 198 22.13 -48.08 -17.18
CA ASP A 198 22.06 -49.45 -17.71
C ASP A 198 21.15 -50.41 -16.91
N HIS A 199 20.20 -50.99 -17.66
CA HIS A 199 19.74 -52.39 -17.73
C HIS A 199 19.07 -53.23 -16.59
N HIS A 200 17.93 -53.82 -17.04
CA HIS A 200 17.36 -55.18 -16.80
C HIS A 200 16.42 -55.42 -15.60
N LYS A 201 15.09 -55.64 -15.86
CA LYS A 201 14.33 -56.93 -16.03
C LYS A 201 13.93 -57.56 -14.67
N ASP A 202 12.77 -58.16 -14.38
CA ASP A 202 11.61 -58.72 -15.10
C ASP A 202 10.39 -58.74 -14.12
N ASP A 203 9.18 -58.93 -14.68
CA ASP A 203 7.94 -59.56 -14.13
C ASP A 203 7.23 -59.03 -12.86
N ASP A 204 6.01 -58.48 -13.06
CA ASP A 204 4.78 -59.09 -12.51
C ASP A 204 3.53 -58.44 -13.13
N ASP A 205 2.74 -59.26 -13.83
CA ASP A 205 1.42 -58.95 -14.35
C ASP A 205 0.41 -58.77 -13.21
N GLN A 206 -0.24 -57.60 -13.16
CA GLN A 206 -1.59 -57.50 -12.62
C GLN A 206 -2.35 -56.36 -13.29
N ASP A 207 -3.25 -56.79 -14.18
CA ASP A 207 -4.33 -56.00 -14.77
C ASP A 207 -5.05 -55.19 -13.69
N HIS A 208 -4.97 -53.87 -13.80
CA HIS A 208 -6.00 -52.99 -13.27
C HIS A 208 -6.29 -51.87 -14.26
N ASP A 209 -7.49 -52.01 -14.84
CA ASP A 209 -8.28 -51.06 -15.61
C ASP A 209 -7.69 -49.67 -15.85
N SER A 210 -7.51 -49.39 -17.14
CA SER A 210 -7.42 -48.06 -17.72
C SER A 210 -8.50 -47.13 -17.19
N HIS A 211 -8.13 -46.17 -16.37
CA HIS A 211 -8.70 -44.83 -16.41
C HIS A 211 -7.58 -43.91 -16.90
N HIS A 212 -7.54 -43.72 -18.22
CA HIS A 212 -6.97 -42.50 -18.79
C HIS A 212 -7.90 -41.37 -18.37
N ASP A 213 -7.64 -40.81 -17.19
CA ASP A 213 -7.99 -39.42 -16.94
C ASP A 213 -6.87 -38.63 -17.60
N ASP A 214 -7.13 -38.22 -18.85
CA ASP A 214 -6.41 -37.14 -19.51
C ASP A 214 -6.64 -35.87 -18.68
N ASP A 215 -5.91 -35.71 -17.57
CA ASP A 215 -5.77 -34.45 -16.84
C ASP A 215 -4.83 -33.50 -17.64
N GLU A 216 -5.14 -33.29 -18.92
CA GLU A 216 -4.79 -32.05 -19.60
C GLU A 216 -5.90 -31.04 -19.29
N ASP A 217 -5.95 -30.50 -18.06
CA ASP A 217 -6.74 -29.29 -17.86
C ASP A 217 -6.19 -28.38 -16.75
N HIS A 218 -5.82 -27.18 -17.19
CA HIS A 218 -5.52 -26.00 -16.39
C HIS A 218 -4.34 -26.07 -15.40
N LYS A 219 -3.11 -26.20 -15.91
CA LYS A 219 -2.00 -25.42 -15.32
C LYS A 219 -2.32 -23.94 -15.57
N ASP A 220 -3.13 -23.33 -14.71
CA ASP A 220 -3.10 -21.89 -14.54
C ASP A 220 -1.64 -21.51 -14.33
N GLU A 221 -1.03 -20.88 -15.34
CA GLU A 221 0.28 -20.27 -15.23
C GLU A 221 0.24 -19.34 -14.01
N LYS A 222 0.82 -19.76 -12.89
CA LYS A 222 0.91 -18.94 -11.69
C LYS A 222 1.79 -17.74 -12.01
N LYS A 223 1.17 -16.66 -12.47
CA LYS A 223 1.84 -15.38 -12.74
C LYS A 223 2.33 -14.79 -11.43
N ASN A 224 3.60 -14.44 -11.39
CA ASN A 224 4.24 -13.81 -10.26
C ASN A 224 4.45 -12.33 -10.53
N CYS A 225 4.18 -11.52 -9.51
CA CYS A 225 4.30 -10.07 -9.57
C CYS A 225 5.25 -9.58 -8.49
N LEU A 226 6.05 -8.56 -8.80
CA LEU A 226 7.03 -7.97 -7.91
C LEU A 226 6.35 -7.04 -6.90
N ARG A 227 6.70 -7.24 -5.65
CA ARG A 227 6.40 -6.34 -4.54
C ARG A 227 7.68 -5.98 -3.82
N ILE A 228 7.67 -4.83 -3.16
CA ILE A 228 8.70 -4.51 -2.19
C ILE A 228 8.34 -5.21 -0.87
N ASN A 229 9.29 -5.97 -0.32
CA ASN A 229 9.21 -6.45 1.04
C ASN A 229 10.18 -5.63 1.87
N TYR A 230 9.67 -5.07 2.95
CA TYR A 230 10.39 -4.11 3.75
C TYR A 230 10.73 -4.63 5.14
N ASP A 231 10.76 -5.95 5.30
CA ASP A 231 11.55 -6.55 6.38
C ASP A 231 13.05 -6.31 6.11
N TYR A 232 13.93 -6.59 7.10
CA TYR A 232 15.32 -6.13 7.29
C TYR A 232 16.23 -5.90 6.06
N ASP A 233 15.95 -6.48 4.89
CA ASP A 233 16.80 -6.46 3.71
C ASP A 233 16.41 -5.46 2.61
N LEU A 234 15.22 -4.84 2.66
CA LEU A 234 14.76 -3.82 1.68
C LEU A 234 14.82 -4.31 0.20
N LYS A 235 14.60 -5.61 -0.02
CA LYS A 235 14.67 -6.29 -1.33
C LYS A 235 13.29 -6.48 -1.95
N TRP A 236 13.27 -6.73 -3.26
CA TRP A 236 12.07 -7.16 -3.98
C TRP A 236 11.83 -8.65 -3.79
N PHE A 237 10.56 -8.98 -3.62
CA PHE A 237 10.05 -10.35 -3.57
C PHE A 237 8.95 -10.48 -4.59
N TYR A 238 8.61 -11.71 -4.95
CA TYR A 238 7.46 -11.98 -5.78
C TYR A 238 6.40 -12.75 -5.01
N THR A 239 5.16 -12.60 -5.43
CA THR A 239 4.02 -13.40 -4.96
C THR A 239 2.99 -13.49 -6.09
N SER A 240 1.91 -14.24 -5.85
CA SER A 240 0.79 -14.35 -6.78
C SER A 240 0.25 -12.97 -7.16
N CYS A 241 0.13 -12.68 -8.46
CA CYS A 241 -0.49 -11.45 -8.95
C CYS A 241 -1.96 -11.28 -8.51
N ALA A 242 -2.58 -12.34 -7.97
CA ALA A 242 -3.94 -12.33 -7.44
C ALA A 242 -4.03 -11.74 -6.01
N ASP A 243 -2.90 -11.55 -5.32
CA ASP A 243 -2.86 -10.92 -4.00
C ASP A 243 -3.31 -9.45 -4.09
N SER A 244 -3.90 -8.93 -3.02
CA SER A 244 -4.33 -7.53 -2.94
C SER A 244 -3.41 -6.73 -2.05
N LEU A 245 -2.60 -5.84 -2.64
CA LEU A 245 -1.63 -5.02 -1.93
C LEU A 245 -1.79 -3.53 -2.31
N PRO A 246 -1.40 -2.59 -1.43
CA PRO A 246 -1.06 -1.23 -1.80
C PRO A 246 -0.07 -1.20 -2.98
N PHE A 247 0.01 -0.08 -3.70
CA PHE A 247 0.81 -0.02 -4.92
C PHE A 247 1.39 1.36 -5.20
N VAL A 248 2.47 1.42 -6.00
CA VAL A 248 3.08 2.68 -6.44
C VAL A 248 2.88 2.85 -7.94
N CYS A 249 2.28 3.97 -8.34
CA CYS A 249 2.24 4.39 -9.74
C CYS A 249 3.45 5.27 -10.07
N SER A 250 3.95 5.23 -11.31
CA SER A 250 4.93 6.20 -11.80
C SER A 250 4.68 6.62 -13.24
N LYS A 251 5.05 7.86 -13.59
CA LYS A 251 5.02 8.40 -14.95
C LYS A 251 6.15 9.38 -15.19
N LYS A 252 6.42 9.68 -16.46
CA LYS A 252 7.39 10.73 -16.81
C LYS A 252 6.91 12.09 -16.29
N ALA A 253 7.80 12.87 -15.68
CA ALA A 253 7.51 14.22 -15.29
C ALA A 253 7.25 15.07 -16.54
N GLU A 254 6.16 15.83 -16.55
CA GLU A 254 5.89 16.77 -17.63
C GLU A 254 6.95 17.88 -17.58
N ALA A 255 7.65 18.09 -18.70
CA ALA A 255 8.53 19.23 -18.83
C ALA A 255 7.65 20.49 -18.79
N ASN A 256 7.88 21.37 -17.82
CA ASN A 256 7.26 22.69 -17.81
C ASN A 256 7.76 23.46 -19.04
N ILE A 257 6.95 23.47 -20.10
CA ILE A 257 7.16 24.31 -21.30
C ILE A 257 6.60 25.70 -21.04
#